data_AF-A0A1J5NSG1-F1
#
_entry.id   AF-A0A1J5NSG1-F1
#
_cell.length_a   1.000
_cell.length_b   1.000
_cell.length_c   1.000
_cell.angle_alpha   90.00
_cell.angle_beta   90.00
_cell.angle_gamma   90.00
#
_symmetry.space_group_name_H-M   'P 1'
#
loop_
_entity.id
_entity.type
_entity.pdbx_description
1 polymer ?
#
loop_
_entity_poly.entity_id
_entity_poly.type
_entity_poly.pdbx_seq_one_letter_code
_entity_poly.pdbx_strand_id
1 'polypeptide(L)'
;MSISKRIIGLSGMGLLLIALLIGIAQQSFASQKVEDAARDTVTKVFDAAISGNYETVLEYTIDERHPQMTKEQRRQNIIDEQKQSSQLRVNRYDILSVEKVNDKKAYVTVKVYSPKNELTVKYPVFYNGIKWVIDITNSISIKDNGM
;
A
#
# COMPACT_ATOMS: atom_id res chain seq x y z
N MET A 1 -46.17 -55.11 -5.38
CA MET A 1 -46.10 -53.72 -4.87
C MET A 1 -44.63 -53.33 -4.79
N SER A 2 -44.22 -52.39 -5.63
CA SER A 2 -42.82 -51.97 -5.84
C SER A 2 -42.44 -50.86 -4.86
N ILE A 3 -41.28 -50.95 -4.21
CA ILE A 3 -40.67 -49.82 -3.48
C ILE A 3 -39.20 -49.74 -3.88
N SER A 4 -38.95 -49.06 -5.00
CA SER A 4 -37.65 -48.49 -5.33
C SER A 4 -37.49 -47.17 -4.58
N LYS A 5 -36.88 -47.22 -3.39
CA LYS A 5 -36.47 -46.00 -2.68
C LYS A 5 -35.19 -45.46 -3.31
N ARG A 6 -35.35 -44.38 -4.06
CA ARG A 6 -34.30 -43.53 -4.60
C ARG A 6 -33.48 -42.94 -3.44
N ILE A 7 -32.22 -43.32 -3.33
CA ILE A 7 -31.19 -42.57 -2.61
C ILE A 7 -30.79 -41.44 -3.55
N ILE A 8 -31.39 -40.26 -3.39
CA ILE A 8 -30.94 -39.04 -4.06
C ILE A 8 -30.58 -38.04 -2.97
N GLY A 9 -29.32 -37.62 -2.97
CA GLY A 9 -29.00 -36.23 -2.63
C GLY A 9 -28.34 -35.97 -1.29
N LEU A 10 -27.25 -36.66 -0.94
CA LEU A 10 -26.28 -36.14 0.05
C LEU A 10 -24.96 -35.64 -0.56
N SER A 11 -24.74 -35.83 -1.86
CA SER A 11 -23.50 -35.44 -2.55
C SER A 11 -23.45 -33.98 -3.02
N GLY A 12 -24.58 -33.26 -3.05
CA GLY A 12 -24.64 -31.87 -3.55
C GLY A 12 -24.23 -30.79 -2.54
N MET A 13 -24.57 -30.98 -1.25
CA MET A 13 -24.28 -29.98 -0.20
C MET A 13 -22.79 -29.94 0.18
N GLY A 14 -22.09 -31.08 0.13
CA GLY A 14 -20.65 -31.12 0.40
C GLY A 14 -19.81 -30.37 -0.64
N LEU A 15 -20.15 -30.50 -1.93
CA LEU A 15 -19.46 -29.81 -3.03
C LEU A 15 -19.63 -28.29 -2.96
N LEU A 16 -20.82 -27.80 -2.57
CA LEU A 16 -21.09 -26.36 -2.40
C LEU A 16 -20.29 -25.75 -1.24
N LEU A 17 -20.19 -26.44 -0.11
CA LEU A 17 -19.40 -25.99 1.05
C LEU A 17 -17.90 -25.94 0.73
N ILE A 18 -17.38 -26.95 0.03
CA ILE A 18 -15.97 -27.00 -0.37
C ILE A 18 -15.65 -25.87 -1.38
N ALA A 19 -16.51 -25.62 -2.36
CA ALA A 19 -16.32 -24.52 -3.32
C ALA A 19 -16.34 -23.14 -2.64
N LEU A 20 -17.21 -22.94 -1.65
CA LEU A 20 -17.25 -21.70 -0.88
C LEU A 20 -15.96 -21.49 -0.07
N LEU A 21 -15.47 -22.55 0.58
CA LEU A 21 -14.23 -22.51 1.37
C LEU A 21 -12.99 -22.26 0.49
N ILE A 22 -12.92 -22.88 -0.70
CA ILE A 22 -11.86 -22.63 -1.68
C ILE A 22 -11.91 -21.17 -2.17
N GLY A 23 -13.09 -20.64 -2.46
CA GLY A 23 -13.27 -19.25 -2.88
C GLY A 23 -12.82 -18.26 -1.80
N ILE A 24 -13.16 -18.50 -0.54
CA ILE A 24 -12.74 -17.66 0.60
C ILE A 24 -11.21 -17.74 0.79
N ALA A 25 -10.63 -18.93 0.69
CA ALA A 25 -9.17 -19.10 0.80
C ALA A 25 -8.44 -18.33 -0.31
N GLN A 26 -8.88 -18.45 -1.57
CA GLN A 26 -8.26 -17.74 -2.70
C GLN A 26 -8.35 -16.21 -2.55
N GLN A 27 -9.49 -15.68 -2.11
CA GLN A 27 -9.66 -14.25 -1.86
C GLN A 27 -8.78 -13.77 -0.70
N SER A 28 -8.64 -14.56 0.37
CA SER A 28 -7.75 -14.25 1.49
C SER A 28 -6.28 -14.22 1.07
N PHE A 29 -5.81 -15.21 0.29
CA PHE A 29 -4.43 -15.22 -0.24
C PHE A 29 -4.15 -14.04 -1.19
N ALA A 30 -5.11 -13.69 -2.05
CA ALA A 30 -5.00 -12.51 -2.90
C ALA A 30 -5.03 -11.21 -2.09
N SER A 31 -5.68 -11.19 -0.92
CA SER A 31 -5.64 -10.04 -0.01
C SER A 31 -4.26 -9.85 0.60
N GLN A 32 -3.73 -10.93 1.20
CA GLN A 32 -2.42 -10.97 1.82
C GLN A 32 -1.32 -10.49 0.85
N LYS A 33 -1.31 -11.00 -0.38
CA LYS A 33 -0.31 -10.62 -1.39
C LYS A 33 -0.32 -9.12 -1.75
N VAL A 34 -1.48 -8.49 -1.77
CA VAL A 34 -1.60 -7.05 -2.06
C VAL A 34 -1.10 -6.24 -0.87
N GLU A 35 -1.49 -6.64 0.34
CA GLU A 35 -1.09 -5.95 1.57
C GLU A 35 0.42 -6.03 1.78
N ASP A 36 1.02 -7.20 1.55
CA ASP A 36 2.47 -7.41 1.62
C ASP A 36 3.20 -6.57 0.56
N ALA A 37 2.74 -6.60 -0.71
CA ALA A 37 3.36 -5.80 -1.76
C ALA A 37 3.26 -4.29 -1.50
N ALA A 38 2.13 -3.82 -0.96
CA ALA A 38 1.95 -2.42 -0.59
C ALA A 38 2.85 -2.02 0.58
N ARG A 39 2.96 -2.88 1.60
CA ARG A 39 3.87 -2.69 2.74
C ARG A 39 5.33 -2.63 2.30
N ASP A 40 5.75 -3.55 1.45
CA ASP A 40 7.13 -3.62 0.93
C ASP A 40 7.47 -2.37 0.13
N THR A 41 6.53 -1.88 -0.68
CA THR A 41 6.69 -0.66 -1.48
C THR A 41 6.89 0.56 -0.59
N VAL A 42 6.07 0.70 0.46
CA VAL A 42 6.21 1.78 1.43
C VAL A 42 7.54 1.69 2.17
N THR A 43 7.86 0.51 2.69
CA THR A 43 9.14 0.24 3.37
C THR A 43 10.32 0.67 2.50
N LYS A 44 10.32 0.24 1.23
CA LYS A 44 11.38 0.58 0.26
C LYS A 44 11.55 2.08 0.04
N VAL A 45 10.45 2.83 -0.10
CA VAL A 45 10.51 4.28 -0.30
C VAL A 45 11.01 4.99 0.95
N PHE A 46 10.51 4.62 2.13
CA PHE A 46 10.87 5.28 3.37
C PHE A 46 12.31 4.96 3.81
N ASP A 47 12.77 3.72 3.66
CA ASP A 47 14.16 3.35 3.89
C ASP A 47 15.09 4.11 2.94
N ALA A 48 14.72 4.23 1.66
CA ALA A 48 15.47 5.02 0.69
C ALA A 48 15.49 6.50 1.03
N ALA A 49 14.40 7.06 1.55
CA ALA A 49 14.36 8.46 2.01
C ALA A 49 15.30 8.69 3.20
N ILE A 50 15.30 7.78 4.18
CA ILE A 50 16.19 7.84 5.36
C ILE A 50 17.66 7.74 4.94
N SER A 51 17.98 6.85 3.99
CA SER A 51 19.33 6.59 3.51
C SER A 51 19.81 7.60 2.45
N GLY A 52 18.96 8.54 2.01
CA GLY A 52 19.29 9.50 0.95
C GLY A 52 19.35 8.92 -0.47
N ASN A 53 18.76 7.75 -0.70
CA ASN A 53 18.65 7.14 -2.04
C ASN A 53 17.44 7.70 -2.80
N TYR A 54 17.56 8.95 -3.27
CA TYR A 54 16.45 9.65 -3.93
C TYR A 54 16.08 9.09 -5.30
N GLU A 55 16.96 8.32 -5.95
CA GLU A 55 16.61 7.59 -7.17
C GLU A 55 15.52 6.56 -6.90
N THR A 56 15.65 5.79 -5.80
CA THR A 56 14.62 4.83 -5.40
C THR A 56 13.34 5.53 -4.97
N VAL A 57 13.45 6.67 -4.26
CA VAL A 57 12.26 7.47 -3.91
C VAL A 57 11.50 7.87 -5.18
N LEU A 58 12.17 8.48 -6.17
CA LEU A 58 11.56 8.90 -7.43
C LEU A 58 11.04 7.73 -8.28
N GLU A 59 11.71 6.58 -8.19
CA GLU A 59 11.34 5.41 -8.98
C GLU A 59 10.01 4.79 -8.50
N TYR A 60 9.76 4.81 -7.19
CA TYR A 60 8.61 4.16 -6.55
C TYR A 60 7.55 5.15 -6.09
N THR A 61 7.69 6.44 -6.40
CA THR A 61 6.68 7.47 -6.10
C THR A 61 6.17 8.14 -7.37
N ILE A 62 4.89 8.51 -7.34
CA ILE A 62 4.26 9.38 -8.31
C ILE A 62 3.98 10.70 -7.61
N ASP A 63 4.49 11.78 -8.21
CA ASP A 63 4.25 13.15 -7.77
C ASP A 63 3.89 14.04 -8.96
N GLU A 64 2.60 14.34 -9.06
CA GLU A 64 1.96 15.20 -10.05
C GLU A 64 1.65 16.60 -9.50
N ARG A 65 2.16 16.99 -8.33
CA ARG A 65 1.99 18.37 -7.81
C ARG A 65 2.70 19.41 -8.70
N HIS A 66 3.72 18.98 -9.44
CA HIS A 66 4.50 19.82 -10.36
C HIS A 66 4.67 19.12 -11.72
N PRO A 67 3.59 18.95 -12.52
CA PRO A 67 3.61 18.18 -13.75
C PRO A 67 4.55 18.77 -14.83
N GLN A 68 4.86 20.06 -14.72
CA GLN A 68 5.78 20.78 -15.61
C GLN A 68 7.26 20.49 -15.35
N MET A 69 7.61 19.86 -14.21
CA MET A 69 9.01 19.57 -13.87
C MET A 69 9.51 18.29 -14.53
N THR A 70 10.71 18.36 -15.10
CA THR A 70 11.40 17.16 -15.56
C THR A 70 11.74 16.25 -14.38
N LYS A 71 12.02 14.96 -14.64
CA LYS A 71 12.46 14.02 -13.60
C LYS A 71 13.70 14.54 -12.85
N GLU A 72 14.64 15.13 -13.57
CA GLU A 72 15.87 15.68 -13.00
C GLU A 72 15.63 16.91 -12.12
N GLN A 73 14.71 17.79 -12.53
CA GLN A 73 14.29 18.92 -11.70
C GLN A 73 13.61 18.45 -10.41
N ARG A 74 12.75 17.42 -10.48
CA ARG A 74 12.13 16.83 -9.27
C ARG A 74 13.17 16.23 -8.34
N ARG A 75 14.18 15.53 -8.90
CA ARG A 75 15.30 14.98 -8.13
C ARG A 75 16.05 16.07 -7.37
N GLN A 76 16.41 17.14 -8.08
CA GLN A 76 17.16 18.24 -7.48
C GLN A 76 16.34 18.96 -6.41
N ASN A 77 15.04 19.20 -6.64
CA ASN A 77 14.16 19.79 -5.63
C ASN A 77 14.07 18.94 -4.35
N ILE A 78 13.89 17.62 -4.46
CA ILE A 78 13.86 16.74 -3.27
C ILE A 78 15.17 16.82 -2.50
N ILE A 79 16.31 16.81 -3.21
CA ILE A 79 17.63 16.94 -2.60
C ILE A 79 17.78 18.29 -1.89
N ASP A 80 17.36 19.37 -2.53
CA ASP A 80 17.50 20.73 -2.02
C ASP A 80 16.57 20.98 -0.83
N GLU A 81 15.32 20.51 -0.88
CA GLU A 81 14.39 20.57 0.26
C GLU A 81 14.92 19.79 1.47
N GLN A 82 15.52 18.62 1.24
CA GLN A 82 16.11 17.81 2.33
C GLN A 82 17.39 18.45 2.91
N LYS A 83 18.20 19.10 2.08
CA LYS A 83 19.41 19.83 2.53
C LYS A 83 19.07 21.11 3.29
N GLN A 84 18.10 21.87 2.78
CA GLN A 84 17.71 23.15 3.38
C GLN A 84 16.82 22.96 4.61
N SER A 85 16.01 21.90 4.61
CA SER A 85 15.09 21.60 5.69
C SER A 85 15.50 20.32 6.41
N SER A 86 16.49 20.48 7.30
CA SER A 86 16.80 19.47 8.33
C SER A 86 15.55 19.08 9.16
N GLN A 87 14.49 19.89 9.12
CA GLN A 87 13.21 19.69 9.80
C GLN A 87 12.23 18.78 9.04
N LEU A 88 12.42 18.61 7.72
CA LEU A 88 11.58 17.76 6.85
C LEU A 88 12.26 16.42 6.52
N ARG A 89 13.45 16.17 7.09
CA ARG A 89 14.12 14.89 6.95
C ARG A 89 13.36 13.81 7.72
N VAL A 90 13.02 12.75 7.00
CA VAL A 90 12.46 11.54 7.59
C VAL A 90 13.57 10.85 8.37
N ASN A 91 13.38 10.67 9.68
CA ASN A 91 14.34 9.96 10.54
C ASN A 91 13.87 8.54 10.83
N ARG A 92 12.56 8.37 11.02
CA ARG A 92 11.90 7.11 11.31
C ARG A 92 10.51 7.13 10.73
N TYR A 93 9.96 5.96 10.49
CA TYR A 93 8.55 5.77 10.16
C TYR A 93 8.05 4.49 10.81
N ASP A 94 6.76 4.45 11.09
CA ASP A 94 6.04 3.28 11.57
C ASP A 94 4.84 3.04 10.64
N ILE A 95 4.74 1.85 10.05
CA ILE A 95 3.55 1.46 9.26
C ILE A 95 2.45 1.04 10.24
N LEU A 96 1.37 1.82 10.31
CA LEU A 96 0.26 1.61 11.25
C LEU A 96 -0.78 0.62 10.72
N SER A 97 -1.13 0.73 9.44
CA SER A 97 -2.12 -0.15 8.81
C SER A 97 -1.91 -0.28 7.30
N VAL A 98 -2.39 -1.39 6.75
CA VAL A 98 -2.50 -1.63 5.30
C VAL A 98 -3.93 -2.07 5.01
N GLU A 99 -4.63 -1.34 4.15
CA GLU A 99 -6.01 -1.61 3.78
C GLU A 99 -6.07 -1.94 2.29
N LYS A 100 -6.38 -3.20 1.94
CA LYS A 100 -6.66 -3.56 0.55
C LYS A 100 -7.93 -2.89 0.05
N VAL A 101 -7.86 -2.28 -1.14
CA VAL A 101 -9.02 -1.78 -1.87
C VAL A 101 -9.44 -2.81 -2.94
N ASN A 102 -8.48 -3.32 -3.70
CA ASN A 102 -8.66 -4.36 -4.71
C ASN A 102 -7.32 -5.02 -5.04
N ASP A 103 -7.26 -5.90 -6.04
CA ASP A 103 -6.06 -6.67 -6.39
C ASP A 103 -4.89 -5.82 -6.93
N LYS A 104 -5.09 -4.52 -7.17
CA LYS A 104 -4.10 -3.59 -7.72
C LYS A 104 -3.97 -2.30 -6.92
N LYS A 105 -4.68 -2.18 -5.80
CA LYS A 105 -4.71 -0.95 -5.00
C LYS A 105 -4.90 -1.26 -3.52
N ALA A 106 -4.11 -0.60 -2.70
CA ALA A 106 -4.22 -0.56 -1.26
C ALA A 106 -4.00 0.87 -0.75
N TYR A 107 -4.33 1.10 0.52
CA TYR A 107 -3.89 2.26 1.27
C TYR A 107 -2.97 1.82 2.39
N VAL A 108 -1.90 2.57 2.62
CA VAL A 108 -0.97 2.31 3.72
C VAL A 108 -0.93 3.55 4.62
N THR A 109 -1.26 3.39 5.89
CA THR A 109 -1.15 4.46 6.87
C THR A 109 0.21 4.40 7.54
N VAL A 110 0.96 5.50 7.49
CA VAL A 110 2.32 5.61 8.00
C VAL A 110 2.40 6.77 8.97
N LYS A 111 2.98 6.54 10.14
CA LYS A 111 3.42 7.60 11.05
C LYS A 111 4.88 7.94 10.74
N VAL A 112 5.14 9.18 10.38
CA VAL A 112 6.44 9.69 9.94
C VAL A 112 7.00 10.60 11.02
N TYR A 113 8.26 10.40 11.38
CA TYR A 113 8.95 11.15 12.41
C TYR A 113 10.06 11.99 11.78
N SER A 114 9.98 13.30 11.97
CA SER A 114 11.04 14.25 11.64
C SER A 114 11.55 14.94 12.92
N PRO A 115 12.68 15.67 12.90
CA PRO A 115 13.22 16.30 14.10
C PRO A 115 12.29 17.25 14.85
N LYS A 116 11.26 17.78 14.19
CA LYS A 116 10.36 18.78 14.77
C LYS A 116 8.90 18.37 14.81
N ASN A 117 8.50 17.38 14.02
CA ASN A 117 7.11 17.02 13.84
C ASN A 117 6.94 15.50 13.71
N GLU A 118 5.75 15.04 14.09
CA GLU A 118 5.24 13.73 13.75
C GLU A 118 4.01 13.91 12.87
N LEU A 119 3.89 13.12 11.81
CA LEU A 119 2.79 13.20 10.87
C LEU A 119 2.26 11.81 10.58
N THR A 120 0.95 11.63 10.70
CA THR A 120 0.29 10.41 10.23
C THR A 120 -0.29 10.67 8.85
N VAL A 121 0.11 9.87 7.87
CA VAL A 121 -0.26 10.04 6.47
C VAL A 121 -0.75 8.71 5.90
N LYS A 122 -1.89 8.73 5.23
CA LYS A 122 -2.44 7.61 4.47
C LYS A 122 -2.06 7.75 3.01
N TYR A 123 -1.25 6.81 2.53
CA TYR A 123 -0.73 6.78 1.17
C TYR A 123 -1.51 5.79 0.30
N PRO A 124 -2.06 6.23 -0.85
CA PRO A 124 -2.48 5.31 -1.90
C PRO A 124 -1.27 4.57 -2.48
N VAL A 125 -1.38 3.25 -2.59
CA VAL A 125 -0.36 2.37 -3.18
C VAL A 125 -1.03 1.52 -4.24
N PHE A 126 -0.51 1.50 -5.47
CA PHE A 126 -1.14 0.77 -6.56
C PHE A 126 -0.14 0.16 -7.54
N TYR A 127 -0.56 -0.89 -8.23
CA TYR A 127 0.20 -1.53 -9.29
C TYR A 127 -0.03 -0.82 -10.61
N ASN A 128 1.03 -0.22 -11.18
CA ASN A 128 0.95 0.56 -12.41
C ASN A 128 1.04 -0.28 -13.70
N GLY A 129 1.03 -1.62 -13.59
CA GLY A 129 1.25 -2.54 -14.71
C GLY A 129 2.63 -3.19 -14.72
N ILE A 130 3.62 -2.57 -14.06
CA ILE A 130 5.01 -3.05 -13.98
C ILE A 130 5.42 -3.30 -12.52
N LYS A 131 5.08 -2.37 -11.62
CA LYS A 131 5.43 -2.43 -10.21
C LYS A 131 4.42 -1.69 -9.34
N TRP A 132 4.50 -1.92 -8.05
CA TRP A 132 3.77 -1.17 -7.05
C TRP A 132 4.47 0.17 -6.79
N VAL A 133 3.67 1.24 -6.70
CA VAL A 133 4.14 2.62 -6.51
C VAL A 133 3.26 3.35 -5.51
N ILE A 134 3.82 4.36 -4.85
CA ILE A 134 3.12 5.25 -3.93
C ILE A 134 2.71 6.51 -4.67
N ASP A 135 1.46 6.91 -4.54
CA ASP A 135 0.99 8.21 -5.02
C ASP A 135 1.06 9.23 -3.89
N ILE A 136 2.12 10.05 -3.88
CA ILE A 136 2.30 11.05 -2.84
C ILE A 136 1.46 12.31 -3.10
N THR A 137 1.00 12.53 -4.34
CA THR A 137 0.08 13.61 -4.68
C THR A 137 -1.28 13.43 -4.02
N ASN A 138 -1.80 12.21 -4.02
CA ASN A 138 -3.09 11.87 -3.43
C ASN A 138 -2.98 11.34 -1.98
N SER A 139 -1.91 11.70 -1.27
CA SER A 139 -1.73 11.35 0.13
C SER A 139 -2.68 12.14 1.04
N ILE A 140 -3.20 11.49 2.08
CA ILE A 140 -4.18 12.07 3.00
C ILE A 140 -3.51 12.24 4.36
N SER A 141 -3.32 13.48 4.81
CA SER A 141 -2.85 13.76 6.16
C SER A 141 -3.97 13.46 7.17
N ILE A 142 -3.69 12.58 8.13
CA ILE A 142 -4.59 12.27 9.23
C ILE A 142 -4.17 13.17 10.39
N LYS A 143 -5.00 14.17 10.69
CA LYS A 143 -4.82 14.98 11.90
C LYS A 143 -5.14 14.11 13.10
N ASP A 144 -4.21 14.00 14.04
CA ASP A 144 -4.51 13.49 15.37
C ASP A 144 -5.44 14.53 16.02
N ASN A 145 -6.75 14.24 16.03
CA ASN A 145 -7.67 14.98 16.88
C ASN A 145 -7.39 14.48 18.30
N GLY A 146 -6.37 15.08 18.93
CA GLY A 146 -5.95 14.73 20.29
C GLY A 146 -7.17 14.58 21.20
N MET A 147 -7.25 13.42 21.85
CA MET A 147 -7.97 13.26 23.11
C MET A 147 -7.12 13.84 24.24
#